data_AF-A0A2E0BUR3-F1
#
_entry.id   AF-A0A2E0BUR3-F1
#
_cell.length_a   1.000
_cell.length_b   1.000
_cell.length_c   1.000
_cell.angle_alpha   90.00
_cell.angle_beta   90.00
_cell.angle_gamma   90.00
#
_symmetry.space_group_name_H-M   'P 1'
#
loop_
_entity.id
_entity.type
_entity.pdbx_description
1 polymer ?
#
loop_
_entity_poly.entity_id
_entity_poly.type
_entity_poly.pdbx_seq_one_letter_code
_entity_poly.pdbx_strand_id
1 'polypeptide(L)'
;MQYVLVNKYDEIITSVNLESEVGISGATTYFQGVKKMPDRKSFNNLWKVMTREEYDKQFKAGNRKPSSQGYNWWEEEKAITDEEMSLFEKKRRVGPSKL
;
A
#
# COMPACT_ATOMS: atom_id res chain seq x y z
N MET A 1 2.33 -17.57 19.82
CA MET A 1 2.35 -16.64 18.68
C MET A 1 1.52 -17.19 17.54
N GLN A 2 0.79 -16.32 16.82
CA GLN A 2 0.00 -16.74 15.66
C GLN A 2 0.81 -16.59 14.37
N TYR A 3 0.93 -17.68 13.62
CA TYR A 3 1.57 -17.72 12.30
C TYR A 3 0.51 -17.93 11.22
N VAL A 4 0.71 -17.28 10.09
CA VAL A 4 -0.20 -17.34 8.92
C VAL A 4 0.57 -17.83 7.70
N LEU A 5 -0.12 -18.62 6.87
CA LEU A 5 0.32 -19.01 5.55
C LEU A 5 -0.42 -18.17 4.52
N VAL A 6 0.34 -17.41 3.74
CA VAL A 6 -0.18 -16.43 2.78
C VAL A 6 0.16 -16.90 1.36
N ASN A 7 -0.79 -16.74 0.44
CA ASN A 7 -0.61 -17.07 -0.97
C ASN A 7 0.04 -15.90 -1.75
N LYS A 8 0.23 -16.07 -3.07
CA LYS A 8 0.76 -15.02 -3.95
C LYS A 8 -0.17 -13.81 -4.13
N TYR A 9 -1.45 -13.94 -3.78
CA TYR A 9 -2.46 -12.91 -3.87
C TYR A 9 -2.70 -12.21 -2.51
N ASP A 10 -1.77 -12.38 -1.57
CA ASP A 10 -1.82 -11.82 -0.22
C ASP A 10 -3.02 -12.29 0.64
N GLU A 11 -3.61 -13.44 0.29
CA GLU A 11 -4.71 -14.05 1.04
C GLU A 11 -4.18 -15.07 2.07
N ILE A 12 -4.77 -15.04 3.27
CA ILE A 12 -4.47 -16.03 4.31
C ILE A 12 -5.20 -17.34 3.98
N ILE A 13 -4.43 -18.40 3.74
CA ILE A 13 -4.97 -19.74 3.48
C ILE A 13 -5.21 -20.51 4.77
N THR A 14 -4.28 -20.39 5.71
CA THR A 14 -4.37 -21.05 7.01
C THR A 14 -3.60 -20.30 8.07
N SER A 15 -3.96 -20.51 9.33
CA SER A 15 -3.30 -19.93 10.49
C SER A 15 -3.17 -20.96 11.60
N VAL A 16 -2.10 -20.87 12.36
CA VAL A 16 -1.84 -21.74 13.51
C VAL A 16 -1.30 -20.93 14.66
N ASN A 17 -1.72 -21.26 15.88
CA ASN A 17 -1.09 -20.77 17.10
C ASN A 17 -0.03 -21.77 17.53
N LEU A 18 1.24 -21.33 17.51
CA LEU A 18 2.37 -22.10 18.00
C LEU A 18 2.92 -21.46 19.27
N GLU A 19 3.63 -22.24 20.08
CA GLU A 19 4.32 -21.71 21.25
C GLU A 19 5.35 -20.64 20.86
N SER A 20 5.67 -19.76 21.80
CA SER A 20 6.48 -18.55 21.54
C SER A 20 7.91 -18.85 21.08
N GLU A 21 8.41 -20.07 21.30
CA GLU A 21 9.80 -20.46 21.02
C GLU A 21 10.01 -21.05 19.62
N VAL A 22 8.94 -21.40 18.90
CA VAL A 22 9.02 -22.13 17.61
C VAL A 22 9.57 -21.25 16.47
N GLY A 23 9.33 -19.93 16.52
CA GLY A 23 9.78 -18.98 15.51
C GLY A 23 9.21 -19.23 14.10
N ILE A 24 9.60 -18.37 13.14
CA ILE A 24 9.16 -18.47 11.73
C ILE A 24 9.69 -19.75 11.07
N SER A 25 10.91 -20.19 11.41
CA SER A 25 11.51 -21.39 10.82
C SER A 25 10.72 -22.65 11.20
N GLY A 26 10.36 -22.82 12.47
CA GLY A 26 9.56 -23.95 12.91
C GLY A 26 8.13 -23.91 12.36
N ALA A 27 7.52 -22.72 12.31
CA ALA A 27 6.22 -22.53 11.65
C ALA A 27 6.27 -22.91 10.15
N THR A 28 7.37 -22.58 9.46
CA THR A 28 7.58 -22.96 8.06
C THR A 28 7.64 -24.48 7.91
N THR A 29 8.41 -25.17 8.76
CA THR A 29 8.48 -26.63 8.76
C THR A 29 7.11 -27.27 9.03
N TYR A 30 6.33 -26.72 9.96
CA TYR A 30 4.96 -27.16 10.20
C TYR A 30 4.09 -27.05 8.93
N PHE A 31 4.07 -25.89 8.29
CA PHE A 31 3.25 -25.68 7.08
C PHE A 31 3.72 -26.52 5.89
N GLN A 32 5.03 -26.73 5.74
CA GLN A 32 5.57 -27.66 4.73
C GLN A 32 5.07 -29.09 4.94
N GLY A 33 5.05 -29.56 6.19
CA GLY A 33 4.50 -30.86 6.56
C GLY A 33 3.00 -30.96 6.26
N VAL A 34 2.22 -29.95 6.65
CA VAL A 34 0.77 -29.88 6.38
C VAL A 34 0.46 -29.91 4.89
N LYS A 35 1.24 -29.20 4.07
CA LYS A 35 1.07 -29.19 2.61
C LYS A 35 1.74 -30.36 1.90
N LYS A 36 2.46 -31.23 2.61
CA LYS A 36 3.24 -32.35 2.07
C LYS A 36 4.21 -31.90 0.96
N MET A 37 4.84 -30.73 1.15
CA MET A 37 5.79 -30.14 0.20
C MET A 37 7.20 -30.14 0.81
N PRO A 38 7.99 -31.21 0.58
CA PRO A 38 9.32 -31.32 1.18
C PRO A 38 10.33 -30.34 0.56
N ASP A 39 10.16 -29.97 -0.72
CA ASP A 39 11.03 -28.98 -1.36
C ASP A 39 10.72 -27.58 -0.85
N ARG A 40 11.67 -27.02 -0.10
CA ARG A 40 11.57 -25.68 0.48
C ARG A 40 11.56 -24.58 -0.57
N LYS A 41 12.22 -24.78 -1.71
CA LYS A 41 12.27 -23.77 -2.77
C LYS A 41 10.92 -23.60 -3.45
N SER A 42 10.30 -24.71 -3.84
CA SER A 42 8.94 -24.70 -4.41
C SER A 42 7.90 -24.21 -3.41
N PHE A 43 8.03 -24.57 -2.13
CA PHE A 43 7.15 -24.06 -1.08
C PHE A 43 7.26 -22.54 -0.95
N ASN A 44 8.47 -21.98 -0.82
CA ASN A 44 8.68 -20.55 -0.67
C ASN A 44 8.29 -19.75 -1.93
N ASN A 45 8.30 -20.38 -3.11
CA ASN A 45 7.80 -19.74 -4.33
C ASN A 45 6.28 -19.55 -4.26
N LEU A 46 5.53 -20.50 -3.70
CA LEU A 46 4.06 -20.46 -3.68
C LEU A 46 3.49 -19.77 -2.44
N TRP A 47 4.17 -19.93 -1.31
CA TRP A 47 3.66 -19.56 0.00
C TRP A 47 4.66 -18.70 0.78
N LYS A 48 4.11 -17.75 1.53
CA LYS A 48 4.85 -16.94 2.49
C LYS A 48 4.37 -17.26 3.89
N VAL A 49 5.30 -17.54 4.80
CA VAL A 49 5.02 -17.76 6.22
C VAL A 49 5.46 -16.54 7.00
N MET A 50 4.57 -16.00 7.82
CA MET A 50 4.84 -14.84 8.65
C MET A 50 3.97 -14.81 9.89
N THR A 51 4.27 -13.93 10.83
CA THR A 51 3.39 -13.72 11.98
C THR A 51 2.13 -12.97 11.58
N ARG A 52 1.04 -13.17 12.33
CA ARG A 52 -0.20 -12.42 12.10
C ARG A 52 0.02 -10.90 12.21
N GLU A 53 0.84 -10.48 13.17
CA GLU A 53 1.16 -9.06 13.38
C GLU A 53 1.88 -8.43 12.19
N GLU A 54 2.85 -9.13 11.61
CA GLU A 54 3.56 -8.65 10.41
C GLU A 54 2.62 -8.58 9.20
N TYR A 55 1.74 -9.56 9.04
CA TYR A 55 0.73 -9.54 7.98
C TYR A 55 -0.17 -8.31 8.13
N ASP A 56 -0.72 -8.08 9.33
CA ASP A 56 -1.62 -6.95 9.58
C ASP A 56 -0.89 -5.60 9.36
N LYS A 57 0.39 -5.50 9.71
CA LYS A 57 1.22 -4.31 9.41
C LYS A 57 1.39 -4.10 7.91
N GLN A 58 1.69 -5.14 7.14
CA GLN A 58 1.85 -5.06 5.68
C GLN A 58 0.53 -4.71 5.00
N PHE A 59 -0.57 -5.36 5.39
CA PHE A 59 -1.90 -5.09 4.86
C PHE A 59 -2.33 -3.64 5.11
N LYS A 60 -2.13 -3.13 6.34
CA LYS A 60 -2.39 -1.73 6.67
C LYS A 60 -1.52 -0.77 5.86
N ALA A 61 -0.25 -1.11 5.61
CA ALA A 61 0.64 -0.29 4.82
C ALA A 61 0.24 -0.25 3.33
N GLY A 62 -0.13 -1.38 2.74
CA GLY A 62 -0.59 -1.46 1.35
C GLY A 62 -1.93 -0.77 1.11
N ASN A 63 -2.84 -0.81 2.10
CA ASN A 63 -4.15 -0.17 2.02
C ASN A 63 -4.16 1.29 2.50
N ARG A 64 -2.99 1.87 2.80
CA ARG A 64 -2.92 3.30 3.14
C ARG A 64 -3.30 4.13 1.93
N LYS A 65 -4.09 5.17 2.20
CA LYS A 65 -4.37 6.23 1.24
C LYS A 65 -3.03 6.82 0.79
N PRO A 66 -2.80 6.99 -0.53
CA PRO A 66 -1.60 7.63 -1.01
C PRO A 66 -1.54 9.06 -0.44
N SER A 67 -0.35 9.58 -0.18
CA SER A 67 -0.18 10.94 0.33
C SER A 67 -0.71 12.02 -0.62
N SER A 68 -0.93 11.67 -1.89
CA SER A 68 -1.56 12.50 -2.90
C SER A 68 -3.09 12.50 -2.84
N GLN A 69 -3.74 11.68 -2.01
CA GLN A 69 -5.19 11.77 -1.82
C GLN A 69 -5.53 13.11 -1.17
N GLY A 70 -6.06 14.04 -1.97
CA GLY A 70 -6.44 15.39 -1.57
C GLY A 70 -5.61 16.50 -2.21
N TYR A 71 -4.57 16.18 -2.98
CA TYR A 71 -3.76 17.18 -3.71
C TYR A 71 -4.02 17.05 -5.21
N ASN A 72 -4.96 17.86 -5.70
CA ASN A 72 -5.32 17.95 -7.11
C ASN A 72 -4.49 19.06 -7.76
N TRP A 73 -3.32 18.74 -8.32
CA TRP A 73 -2.45 19.72 -8.99
C TRP A 73 -3.17 20.48 -10.13
N TRP A 74 -4.15 19.85 -10.78
CA TRP A 74 -5.00 20.47 -11.81
C TRP A 74 -6.02 21.48 -11.26
N GLU A 75 -6.25 21.54 -9.95
CA GLU A 75 -7.10 22.55 -9.31
C GLU A 75 -6.30 23.82 -8.98
N GLU A 76 -5.05 23.66 -8.52
CA GLU A 76 -4.15 24.80 -8.26
C GLU A 76 -3.77 25.53 -9.56
N GLU A 77 -3.50 24.80 -10.64
CA GLU A 77 -3.20 25.40 -11.96
C GLU A 77 -4.40 26.17 -12.57
N LYS A 78 -5.63 25.74 -12.28
CA LYS A 78 -6.85 26.46 -12.73
C LYS A 78 -7.00 27.82 -12.04
N ALA A 79 -6.72 27.89 -10.73
CA ALA A 79 -6.82 29.14 -9.97
C ALA A 79 -5.85 30.20 -10.51
N ILE A 80 -4.61 29.82 -10.83
CA ILE A 80 -3.60 30.72 -11.42
C ILE A 80 -4.11 31.27 -12.77
N THR A 81 -4.64 30.40 -13.63
CA THR A 81 -5.14 30.79 -14.95
C THR A 81 -6.33 31.77 -14.85
N ASP A 82 -7.27 31.51 -13.94
CA ASP A 82 -8.45 32.35 -13.74
C ASP A 82 -8.08 33.73 -13.16
N GLU A 83 -7.14 33.79 -12.22
CA GLU A 83 -6.62 35.04 -11.66
C GLU A 83 -5.92 35.90 -12.71
N GLU A 84 -5.03 35.29 -13.51
CA GLU A 84 -4.29 35.97 -14.59
C GLU A 84 -5.21 36.47 -15.70
N MET A 85 -6.20 35.66 -16.11
CA MET A 85 -7.22 36.06 -17.08
C MET A 85 -8.06 37.23 -16.56
N SER A 86 -8.45 37.23 -15.27
CA SER A 86 -9.19 38.36 -14.69
C SER A 86 -8.35 39.64 -14.63
N LEU A 87 -7.05 39.53 -14.35
CA LEU A 87 -6.12 40.65 -14.34
C LEU A 87 -5.93 41.23 -15.73
N PHE A 88 -5.80 40.36 -16.74
CA PHE A 88 -5.68 40.75 -18.13
C PHE A 88 -6.96 41.44 -18.65
N GLU A 89 -8.12 40.88 -18.33
CA GLU A 89 -9.43 41.45 -18.62
C GLU A 89 -9.60 42.86 -18.00
N LYS A 90 -9.20 43.04 -16.73
CA LYS A 90 -9.22 44.34 -16.05
C LYS A 90 -8.28 45.35 -16.70
N LYS A 91 -7.05 44.93 -17.07
CA LYS A 91 -6.07 45.79 -17.77
C LYS A 91 -6.55 46.21 -19.17
N ARG A 92 -7.34 45.38 -19.86
CA ARG A 92 -7.94 45.76 -21.16
C ARG A 92 -9.08 46.77 -21.02
N ARG A 93 -9.84 46.74 -19.91
CA ARG A 93 -10.94 47.69 -19.66
C ARG A 93 -10.46 49.05 -19.17
N VAL A 94 -9.34 49.08 -18.43
CA VAL A 94 -8.67 50.33 -18.04
C VAL A 94 -7.64 50.69 -19.11
N GLY A 95 -8.12 51.27 -20.22
CA GLY A 95 -7.22 51.84 -21.24
C GLY A 95 -6.31 52.91 -20.63
N PRO A 96 -5.14 53.22 -21.24
CA PRO A 96 -4.26 54.26 -20.73
C PRO A 96 -5.03 55.58 -20.65
N SER A 97 -5.18 56.12 -19.44
CA SER A 97 -5.63 57.51 -19.28
C SER A 97 -4.64 58.38 -20.04
N LYS A 98 -5.11 58.94 -21.16
CA LYS A 98 -4.37 59.96 -21.90
C LYS A 98 -4.12 61.13 -20.93
N LEU A 99 -2.86 61.31 -20.55
CA LEU A 99 -2.33 62.57 -20.02
C LEU A 99 -2.29 63.61 -21.14
#